data_AF-A0A3E1QD46-F1
#
_entry.id   AF-A0A3E1QD46-F1
#
_cell.length_a   1.000
_cell.length_b   1.000
_cell.length_c   1.000
_cell.angle_alpha   90.00
_cell.angle_beta   90.00
_cell.angle_gamma   90.00
#
_symmetry.space_group_name_H-M   'P 1'
#
loop_
_entity.id
_entity.type
_entity.pdbx_description
1 polymer ?
#
loop_
_entity_poly.entity_id
_entity_poly.type
_entity_poly.pdbx_seq_one_letter_code
_entity_poly.pdbx_strand_id
1 'polypeptide(L)'
;MKQFVFFFILLTTSLCLAQHGTGLVFDDEAYEEIPSKPKNVAFFDDLADISSASIKKYAPVVRSQGGYGTCTGWATAYYGRTIVEAKQLGLKDQEEINKIAFSPIFTYLNAATKENSYNCQKGASLDRALRSLINDGSPYFEDYKDAQFCDDAIPENVFEKAKSNVIKEYNRVIVGSETKQEKIENVKRAVHNGNPVIIGFKVEKALHIAKGVYVPDNQLTGGGHAMCVVGFNDEKYGGAFEIINSWGTDWGNNGYIWVKYDDFVTYTRYALEIIPKPKPVNEFKTLAGELRIELKGGHPMEVIKGDATFKKSVLGWQDVVKEEETDEKTVGDYKTTASYPKETRYRMYAKVNQPSYVYVFAADSAGENGVLFPHQEGISPYFDNTEAELVIPGEKYFFRLNKDVDSDYTIVVFSLEKIDSKKVKEQLDTLEGDMLDKLYVIFNDSLIPKENIELSKDKMKFNATFKTGTTAMMVLDIKRS
;
A
#
# COMPACT_ATOMS: atom_id res chain seq x y z
N MET A 1 3.41 15.16 -81.33
CA MET A 1 3.51 15.85 -80.02
C MET A 1 2.15 15.81 -79.36
N LYS A 2 1.98 15.02 -78.29
CA LYS A 2 0.82 15.10 -77.39
C LYS A 2 1.36 15.56 -76.04
N GLN A 3 1.06 16.80 -75.65
CA GLN A 3 1.42 17.35 -74.36
C GLN A 3 0.46 16.82 -73.29
N PHE A 4 1.03 16.16 -72.28
CA PHE A 4 0.34 15.87 -71.02
C PHE A 4 0.41 17.12 -70.14
N VAL A 5 -0.75 17.65 -69.77
CA VAL A 5 -0.87 18.66 -68.70
C VAL A 5 -1.26 17.90 -67.43
N PHE A 6 -0.31 17.75 -66.50
CA PHE A 6 -0.59 17.25 -65.16
C PHE A 6 -1.05 18.42 -64.29
N PHE A 7 -2.31 18.39 -63.85
CA PHE A 7 -2.86 19.36 -62.91
C PHE A 7 -2.49 18.91 -61.50
N PHE A 8 -1.57 19.63 -60.85
CA PHE A 8 -1.22 19.40 -59.44
C PHE A 8 -2.28 20.10 -58.58
N ILE A 9 -3.23 19.32 -58.04
CA ILE A 9 -4.19 19.81 -57.04
C ILE A 9 -3.46 19.84 -55.71
N LEU A 10 -3.12 21.05 -55.25
CA LEU A 10 -2.58 21.28 -53.92
C LEU A 10 -3.72 21.11 -52.90
N LEU A 11 -3.84 19.93 -52.28
CA LEU A 11 -4.77 19.68 -51.19
C LEU A 11 -4.25 20.41 -49.94
N THR A 12 -4.75 21.62 -49.67
CA THR A 12 -4.55 22.28 -48.38
C THR A 12 -5.41 21.55 -47.35
N THR A 13 -4.87 20.55 -46.68
CA THR A 13 -5.50 19.96 -45.49
C THR A 13 -5.46 21.00 -44.38
N SER A 14 -6.57 21.70 -44.16
CA SER A 14 -6.80 22.39 -42.90
C SER A 14 -6.74 21.35 -41.79
N LEU A 15 -5.63 21.32 -41.04
CA LEU A 15 -5.54 20.67 -39.73
C LEU A 15 -6.53 21.39 -38.82
N CYS A 16 -7.80 21.00 -38.87
CA CYS A 16 -8.76 21.33 -37.84
C CYS A 16 -8.26 20.61 -36.58
N LEU A 17 -7.60 21.33 -35.67
CA LEU A 17 -7.33 20.81 -34.34
C LEU A 17 -8.69 20.44 -33.74
N ALA A 18 -8.96 19.13 -33.64
CA ALA A 18 -10.19 18.65 -33.05
C ALA A 18 -10.29 19.22 -31.63
N GLN A 19 -11.29 20.08 -31.41
CA GLN A 19 -11.49 20.70 -30.12
C GLN A 19 -11.82 19.60 -29.09
N HIS A 20 -11.04 19.55 -28.01
CA HIS A 20 -11.26 18.55 -26.98
C HIS A 20 -12.62 18.71 -26.30
N GLY A 21 -13.30 17.59 -26.01
CA GLY A 21 -14.63 17.60 -25.40
C GLY A 21 -14.62 18.14 -23.97
N THR A 22 -15.69 18.86 -23.61
CA THR A 22 -15.98 19.33 -22.25
C THR A 22 -17.42 18.96 -21.91
N GLY A 23 -17.74 18.78 -20.62
CA GLY A 23 -19.08 18.35 -20.23
C GLY A 23 -19.39 18.48 -18.74
N LEU A 24 -18.77 19.42 -18.04
CA LEU A 24 -19.19 19.74 -16.68
C LEU A 24 -20.37 20.71 -16.73
N VAL A 25 -21.48 20.31 -16.11
CA VAL A 25 -22.61 21.19 -15.82
C VAL A 25 -22.42 21.76 -14.41
N PHE A 26 -22.29 23.08 -14.31
CA PHE A 26 -22.26 23.77 -13.01
C PHE A 26 -23.66 23.77 -12.40
N ASP A 27 -23.74 23.40 -11.13
CA ASP A 27 -24.95 23.27 -10.32
C ASP A 27 -24.61 23.75 -8.89
N ASP A 28 -24.76 25.05 -8.66
CA ASP A 28 -24.34 25.69 -7.42
C ASP A 28 -25.22 25.29 -6.24
N GLU A 29 -26.52 25.10 -6.47
CA GLU A 29 -27.49 24.69 -5.45
C GLU A 29 -27.13 23.30 -4.92
N ALA A 30 -26.93 22.33 -5.81
CA ALA A 30 -26.48 20.99 -5.41
C ALA A 30 -25.09 21.03 -4.75
N TYR A 31 -24.20 21.91 -5.19
CA TYR A 31 -22.87 22.06 -4.59
C TYR A 31 -22.94 22.58 -3.15
N GLU A 32 -23.83 23.53 -2.88
CA GLU A 32 -23.99 24.16 -1.56
C GLU A 32 -24.53 23.20 -0.50
N GLU A 33 -25.29 22.17 -0.90
CA GLU A 33 -25.80 21.11 -0.01
C GLU A 33 -24.72 20.11 0.43
N ILE A 34 -23.59 20.02 -0.29
CA ILE A 34 -22.53 19.05 0.02
C ILE A 34 -21.88 19.41 1.37
N PRO A 35 -21.69 18.46 2.30
CA PRO A 35 -21.01 18.75 3.55
C PRO A 35 -19.59 19.31 3.33
N SER A 36 -19.20 20.29 4.14
CA SER A 36 -17.84 20.82 4.14
C SER A 36 -16.96 20.08 5.13
N LYS A 37 -15.67 19.96 4.85
CA LYS A 37 -14.70 19.43 5.81
C LYS A 37 -14.66 20.32 7.08
N PRO A 38 -14.55 19.75 8.30
CA PRO A 38 -14.42 20.53 9.52
C PRO A 38 -13.18 21.44 9.47
N LYS A 39 -13.35 22.73 9.76
CA LYS A 39 -12.27 23.73 9.75
C LYS A 39 -11.35 23.66 10.99
N ASN A 40 -11.77 22.95 12.04
CA ASN A 40 -11.19 23.00 13.39
C ASN A 40 -10.28 21.80 13.71
N VAL A 41 -9.38 21.41 12.81
CA VAL A 41 -8.38 20.37 13.10
C VAL A 41 -7.01 21.04 13.26
N ALA A 42 -6.44 20.94 14.46
CA ALA A 42 -5.13 21.49 14.82
C ALA A 42 -4.01 20.86 13.97
N PHE A 43 -3.81 21.38 12.77
CA PHE A 43 -2.78 20.98 11.80
C PHE A 43 -2.28 22.18 10.97
N PHE A 44 -2.62 23.41 11.38
CA PHE A 44 -2.20 24.60 10.64
C PHE A 44 -0.70 24.88 10.77
N ASP A 45 -0.04 24.41 11.83
CA ASP A 45 1.41 24.65 12.03
C ASP A 45 2.31 23.77 11.14
N ASP A 46 1.86 22.59 10.70
CA ASP A 46 2.71 21.66 9.92
C ASP A 46 2.77 21.97 8.41
N LEU A 47 1.85 22.78 7.87
CA LEU A 47 1.83 23.11 6.43
C LEU A 47 2.85 24.18 6.03
N ALA A 48 3.38 24.96 6.98
CA ALA A 48 4.37 26.00 6.70
C ALA A 48 5.69 25.42 6.14
N ASP A 49 6.02 24.18 6.52
CA ASP A 49 7.26 23.51 6.10
C ASP A 49 7.10 22.63 4.84
N ILE A 50 5.86 22.45 4.33
CA ILE A 50 5.58 21.59 3.18
C ILE A 50 5.49 22.45 1.91
N SER A 51 6.63 22.56 1.20
CA SER A 51 6.72 23.35 -0.04
C SER A 51 6.25 22.60 -1.30
N SER A 52 6.09 21.27 -1.24
CA SER A 52 5.55 20.49 -2.36
C SER A 52 5.02 19.12 -1.93
N ALA A 53 4.08 18.58 -2.70
CA ALA A 53 3.63 17.19 -2.58
C ALA A 53 3.15 16.68 -3.95
N SER A 54 3.27 15.38 -4.20
CA SER A 54 2.72 14.75 -5.40
C SER A 54 2.18 13.35 -5.10
N ILE A 55 0.95 13.13 -5.54
CA ILE A 55 0.25 11.84 -5.50
C ILE A 55 0.13 11.22 -6.90
N LYS A 56 0.80 11.81 -7.90
CA LYS A 56 0.84 11.33 -9.29
C LYS A 56 1.24 9.86 -9.42
N LYS A 57 2.07 9.35 -8.50
CA LYS A 57 2.47 7.93 -8.40
C LYS A 57 1.31 6.95 -8.19
N TYR A 58 0.14 7.44 -7.77
CA TYR A 58 -1.07 6.64 -7.59
C TYR A 58 -2.07 6.80 -8.74
N ALA A 59 -1.78 7.65 -9.74
CA ALA A 59 -2.68 7.89 -10.85
C ALA A 59 -2.60 6.75 -11.88
N PRO A 60 -3.74 6.33 -12.46
CA PRO A 60 -3.70 5.46 -13.63
C PRO A 60 -3.14 6.20 -14.84
N VAL A 61 -2.83 5.45 -15.90
CA VAL A 61 -2.33 6.00 -17.15
C VAL A 61 -3.29 7.06 -17.70
N VAL A 62 -2.73 8.17 -18.21
CA VAL A 62 -3.53 9.21 -18.85
C VAL A 62 -4.27 8.64 -20.06
N ARG A 63 -5.57 8.92 -20.14
CA ARG A 63 -6.42 8.55 -21.28
C ARG A 63 -7.19 9.75 -21.82
N SER A 64 -7.86 9.53 -22.94
CA SER A 64 -8.67 10.55 -23.62
C SER A 64 -10.15 10.21 -23.53
N GLN A 65 -10.96 11.21 -23.18
CA GLN A 65 -12.41 11.17 -23.29
C GLN A 65 -12.90 11.38 -24.73
N GLY A 66 -12.00 11.62 -25.68
CA GLY A 66 -12.35 11.96 -27.05
C GLY A 66 -13.13 13.28 -27.16
N GLY A 67 -14.05 13.34 -28.12
CA GLY A 67 -14.95 14.47 -28.32
C GLY A 67 -16.19 14.48 -27.42
N TYR A 68 -16.29 13.57 -26.44
CA TYR A 68 -17.49 13.41 -25.61
C TYR A 68 -17.49 14.34 -24.39
N GLY A 69 -18.68 14.64 -23.87
CA GLY A 69 -18.92 15.43 -22.65
C GLY A 69 -18.80 14.63 -21.35
N THR A 70 -17.90 13.66 -21.27
CA THR A 70 -17.81 12.69 -20.15
C THR A 70 -16.80 13.06 -19.07
N CYS A 71 -16.22 14.27 -19.10
CA CYS A 71 -15.14 14.69 -18.21
C CYS A 71 -15.43 14.49 -16.72
N THR A 72 -16.70 14.59 -16.30
CA THR A 72 -17.07 14.36 -14.89
C THR A 72 -16.78 12.93 -14.45
N GLY A 73 -17.15 11.92 -15.24
CA GLY A 73 -16.83 10.52 -14.96
C GLY A 73 -15.32 10.24 -14.97
N TRP A 74 -14.58 10.90 -15.86
CA TRP A 74 -13.12 10.80 -15.88
C TRP A 74 -12.48 11.40 -14.63
N ALA A 75 -12.89 12.60 -14.22
CA ALA A 75 -12.34 13.26 -13.05
C ALA A 75 -12.72 12.52 -11.75
N THR A 76 -13.98 12.09 -11.60
CA THR A 76 -14.46 11.47 -10.36
C THR A 76 -14.07 10.01 -10.22
N ALA A 77 -14.32 9.19 -11.24
CA ALA A 77 -14.10 7.75 -11.18
C ALA A 77 -12.69 7.39 -11.64
N TYR A 78 -12.36 7.65 -12.91
CA TYR A 78 -11.12 7.17 -13.50
C TYR A 78 -9.89 7.74 -12.79
N TYR A 79 -9.86 9.03 -12.47
CA TYR A 79 -8.75 9.63 -11.72
C TYR A 79 -9.00 9.65 -10.21
N GLY A 80 -9.99 10.41 -9.74
CA GLY A 80 -10.21 10.65 -8.30
C GLY A 80 -10.35 9.35 -7.49
N ARG A 81 -11.30 8.49 -7.85
CA ARG A 81 -11.55 7.24 -7.13
C ARG A 81 -10.40 6.24 -7.27
N THR A 82 -9.81 6.10 -8.46
CA THR A 82 -8.66 5.19 -8.66
C THR A 82 -7.46 5.60 -7.82
N ILE A 83 -7.12 6.89 -7.77
CA ILE A 83 -6.00 7.39 -6.96
C ILE A 83 -6.22 7.09 -5.47
N VAL A 84 -7.44 7.31 -4.98
CA VAL A 84 -7.79 7.01 -3.58
C VAL A 84 -7.65 5.51 -3.29
N GLU A 85 -8.13 4.66 -4.21
CA GLU A 85 -8.07 3.21 -4.11
C GLU A 85 -6.62 2.68 -4.15
N ALA A 86 -5.83 3.12 -5.14
CA ALA A 86 -4.42 2.76 -5.28
C ALA A 86 -3.61 3.13 -4.03
N LYS A 87 -3.86 4.31 -3.47
CA LYS A 87 -3.24 4.73 -2.21
C LYS A 87 -3.66 3.85 -1.04
N GLN A 88 -4.95 3.54 -0.90
CA GLN A 88 -5.43 2.64 0.16
C GLN A 88 -4.79 1.25 0.06
N LEU A 89 -4.50 0.77 -1.15
CA LEU A 89 -3.86 -0.52 -1.38
C LEU A 89 -2.33 -0.46 -1.37
N GLY A 90 -1.72 0.71 -1.18
CA GLY A 90 -0.27 0.89 -1.21
C GLY A 90 0.36 0.66 -2.60
N LEU A 91 -0.44 0.64 -3.66
CA LEU A 91 0.02 0.34 -5.02
C LEU A 91 0.81 1.53 -5.59
N LYS A 92 1.99 1.25 -6.13
CA LYS A 92 2.84 2.23 -6.84
C LYS A 92 3.23 1.76 -8.24
N ASP A 93 2.96 0.50 -8.55
CA ASP A 93 3.20 -0.06 -9.87
C ASP A 93 2.07 0.36 -10.82
N GLN A 94 2.45 0.85 -12.00
CA GLN A 94 1.51 1.44 -12.95
C GLN A 94 0.57 0.39 -13.56
N GLU A 95 1.05 -0.84 -13.79
CA GLU A 95 0.23 -1.90 -14.36
C GLU A 95 -0.83 -2.35 -13.35
N GLU A 96 -0.45 -2.51 -12.09
CA GLU A 96 -1.38 -2.83 -10.99
C GLU A 96 -2.42 -1.72 -10.80
N ILE A 97 -2.02 -0.44 -10.82
CA ILE A 97 -2.94 0.69 -10.74
C ILE A 97 -3.90 0.70 -11.93
N ASN A 98 -3.43 0.38 -13.13
CA ASN A 98 -4.28 0.35 -14.32
C ASN A 98 -5.34 -0.77 -14.26
N LYS A 99 -5.02 -1.92 -13.65
CA LYS A 99 -5.98 -3.02 -13.45
C LYS A 99 -7.16 -2.64 -12.56
N ILE A 100 -6.93 -1.75 -11.58
CA ILE A 100 -7.96 -1.28 -10.64
C ILE A 100 -8.55 0.09 -11.02
N ALA A 101 -8.20 0.64 -12.19
CA ALA A 101 -8.74 1.91 -12.63
C ALA A 101 -10.26 1.80 -12.80
N PHE A 102 -11.03 2.78 -12.34
CA PHE A 102 -12.50 2.73 -12.39
C PHE A 102 -13.07 3.23 -13.70
N SER A 103 -14.24 2.71 -14.11
CA SER A 103 -14.86 3.09 -15.38
C SER A 103 -15.46 4.51 -15.34
N PRO A 104 -14.99 5.45 -16.18
CA PRO A 104 -15.55 6.78 -16.26
C PRO A 104 -16.92 6.80 -16.92
N ILE A 105 -17.17 5.89 -17.86
CA ILE A 105 -18.41 5.85 -18.64
C ILE A 105 -19.57 5.32 -17.81
N PHE A 106 -19.34 4.32 -16.96
CA PHE A 106 -20.36 3.86 -16.02
C PHE A 106 -20.83 5.00 -15.11
N THR A 107 -19.89 5.71 -14.49
CA THR A 107 -20.22 6.82 -13.59
C THR A 107 -20.86 8.00 -14.34
N TYR A 108 -20.41 8.31 -15.56
CA TYR A 108 -21.04 9.33 -16.38
C TYR A 108 -22.49 8.99 -16.75
N LEU A 109 -22.77 7.77 -17.21
CA LEU A 109 -24.12 7.35 -17.63
C LEU A 109 -25.12 7.39 -16.47
N ASN A 110 -24.71 6.98 -15.26
CA ASN A 110 -25.55 7.10 -14.07
C ASN A 110 -25.70 8.55 -13.57
N ALA A 111 -24.76 9.43 -13.89
CA ALA A 111 -24.81 10.85 -13.53
C ALA A 111 -25.57 11.71 -14.53
N ALA A 112 -25.60 11.34 -15.81
CA ALA A 112 -26.30 12.06 -16.86
C ALA A 112 -27.82 11.93 -16.66
N THR A 113 -28.59 12.99 -16.95
CA THR A 113 -30.05 12.82 -17.08
C THR A 113 -30.33 11.97 -18.33
N LYS A 114 -31.51 11.34 -18.40
CA LYS A 114 -31.93 10.58 -19.60
C LYS A 114 -31.87 11.42 -20.88
N GLU A 115 -32.13 12.73 -20.77
CA GLU A 115 -32.04 13.68 -21.90
C GLU A 115 -30.59 14.07 -22.27
N ASN A 116 -29.63 13.77 -21.39
CA ASN A 116 -28.22 14.12 -21.52
C ASN A 116 -27.31 12.94 -21.83
N SER A 117 -27.77 11.70 -21.61
CA SER A 117 -26.98 10.49 -21.90
C SER A 117 -26.86 10.21 -23.40
N TYR A 118 -27.83 10.65 -24.21
CA TYR A 118 -27.85 10.40 -25.66
C TYR A 118 -26.57 10.95 -26.34
N ASN A 119 -25.82 10.06 -26.99
CA ASN A 119 -24.54 10.32 -27.68
C ASN A 119 -23.40 10.91 -26.82
N CYS A 120 -23.56 10.91 -25.49
CA CYS A 120 -22.65 11.52 -24.50
C CYS A 120 -22.15 12.93 -24.86
N GLN A 121 -22.93 13.72 -25.59
CA GLN A 121 -22.54 15.08 -25.97
C GLN A 121 -22.86 16.08 -24.87
N LYS A 122 -23.84 15.77 -24.01
CA LYS A 122 -24.23 16.65 -22.92
C LYS A 122 -23.55 16.25 -21.62
N GLY A 123 -23.28 17.24 -20.80
CA GLY A 123 -22.57 17.06 -19.55
C GLY A 123 -23.39 16.49 -18.38
N ALA A 124 -22.68 16.23 -17.29
CA ALA A 124 -23.27 15.95 -15.97
C ALA A 124 -22.66 16.87 -14.90
N SER A 125 -23.30 16.97 -13.73
CA SER A 125 -22.73 17.70 -12.58
C SER A 125 -21.80 16.79 -11.77
N LEU A 126 -20.82 17.37 -11.07
CA LEU A 126 -19.91 16.62 -10.19
C LEU A 126 -20.66 15.96 -9.02
N ASP A 127 -21.67 16.64 -8.47
CA ASP A 127 -22.51 16.11 -7.40
C ASP A 127 -23.19 14.80 -7.83
N ARG A 128 -23.89 14.79 -8.96
CA ARG A 128 -24.54 13.57 -9.48
C ARG A 128 -23.54 12.44 -9.76
N ALA A 129 -22.37 12.76 -10.29
CA ALA A 129 -21.32 11.77 -10.52
C ALA A 129 -20.79 11.15 -9.22
N LEU A 130 -20.57 11.96 -8.17
CA LEU A 130 -20.13 11.46 -6.86
C LEU A 130 -21.24 10.72 -6.10
N ARG A 131 -22.51 11.16 -6.21
CA ARG A 131 -23.66 10.41 -5.68
C ARG A 131 -23.82 9.04 -6.31
N SER A 132 -23.60 8.92 -7.63
CA SER A 132 -23.59 7.60 -8.27
C SER A 132 -22.48 6.70 -7.70
N LEU A 133 -21.29 7.22 -7.40
CA LEU A 133 -20.25 6.44 -6.73
C LEU A 133 -20.63 5.99 -5.31
N ILE A 134 -21.53 6.69 -4.61
CA ILE A 134 -22.09 6.25 -3.32
C ILE A 134 -23.13 5.15 -3.54
N ASN A 135 -24.09 5.39 -4.42
CA ASN A 135 -25.29 4.56 -4.58
C ASN A 135 -25.02 3.28 -5.39
N ASP A 136 -24.28 3.42 -6.48
CA ASP A 136 -24.07 2.38 -7.49
C ASP A 136 -22.62 1.86 -7.49
N GLY A 137 -21.68 2.70 -7.04
CA GLY A 137 -20.24 2.42 -7.12
C GLY A 137 -19.69 2.63 -8.51
N SER A 138 -18.63 1.90 -8.87
CA SER A 138 -18.11 1.87 -10.23
C SER A 138 -17.40 0.55 -10.49
N PRO A 139 -17.63 -0.10 -11.65
CA PRO A 139 -16.84 -1.26 -12.04
C PRO A 139 -15.42 -0.81 -12.39
N TYR A 140 -14.49 -1.75 -12.48
CA TYR A 140 -13.20 -1.44 -13.08
C TYR A 140 -13.37 -1.10 -14.57
N PHE A 141 -12.46 -0.28 -15.08
CA PHE A 141 -12.42 0.18 -16.45
C PHE A 141 -12.42 -1.00 -17.41
N GLU A 142 -11.61 -2.02 -17.12
CA GLU A 142 -11.51 -3.23 -17.93
C GLU A 142 -12.81 -4.04 -17.98
N ASP A 143 -13.65 -3.97 -16.94
CA ASP A 143 -14.95 -4.65 -16.89
C ASP A 143 -16.03 -3.95 -17.72
N TYR A 144 -15.77 -2.72 -18.21
CA TYR A 144 -16.70 -1.93 -18.99
C TYR A 144 -16.01 -1.11 -20.10
N LYS A 145 -14.88 -1.62 -20.63
CA LYS A 145 -14.08 -0.93 -21.67
C LYS A 145 -14.65 -1.05 -23.08
N ASP A 146 -15.32 -2.18 -23.35
CA ASP A 146 -15.91 -2.51 -24.65
C ASP A 146 -17.31 -1.92 -24.81
N ALA A 147 -17.79 -1.19 -23.79
CA ALA A 147 -19.02 -0.44 -23.87
C ALA A 147 -18.94 0.49 -25.07
N GLN A 148 -19.88 0.34 -26.00
CA GLN A 148 -20.04 1.33 -27.05
C GLN A 148 -20.42 2.62 -26.31
N PHE A 149 -19.55 3.63 -26.42
CA PHE A 149 -19.75 4.89 -25.71
C PHE A 149 -21.19 5.34 -25.97
N CYS A 150 -21.93 5.59 -24.88
CA CYS A 150 -23.27 6.17 -24.92
C CYS A 150 -24.41 5.22 -25.30
N ASP A 151 -24.25 3.90 -25.13
CA ASP A 151 -25.40 3.00 -25.09
C ASP A 151 -26.32 3.37 -23.90
N ASP A 152 -27.63 3.40 -24.17
CA ASP A 152 -28.65 3.87 -23.21
C ASP A 152 -28.85 2.92 -22.01
N ALA A 153 -28.32 1.69 -22.08
CA ALA A 153 -28.52 0.67 -21.05
C ALA A 153 -27.19 0.05 -20.61
N ILE A 154 -26.84 0.23 -19.33
CA ILE A 154 -25.74 -0.48 -18.69
C ILE A 154 -26.22 -1.90 -18.36
N PRO A 155 -25.50 -2.96 -18.78
CA PRO A 155 -25.85 -4.34 -18.44
C PRO A 155 -25.88 -4.61 -16.93
N GLU A 156 -26.82 -5.45 -16.47
CA GLU A 156 -27.00 -5.75 -15.04
C GLU A 156 -25.75 -6.37 -14.39
N ASN A 157 -25.01 -7.22 -15.11
CA ASN A 157 -23.77 -7.82 -14.61
C ASN A 157 -22.67 -6.78 -14.34
N VAL A 158 -22.71 -5.62 -15.01
CA VAL A 158 -21.76 -4.51 -14.77
C VAL A 158 -22.13 -3.78 -13.49
N PHE A 159 -23.43 -3.59 -13.20
CA PHE A 159 -23.89 -3.05 -11.93
C PHE A 159 -23.48 -3.93 -10.74
N GLU A 160 -23.57 -5.26 -10.86
CA GLU A 160 -23.13 -6.16 -9.78
C GLU A 160 -21.64 -6.00 -9.44
N LYS A 161 -20.78 -5.82 -10.45
CA LYS A 161 -19.36 -5.54 -10.23
C LYS A 161 -19.13 -4.19 -9.53
N ALA A 162 -19.95 -3.18 -9.87
CA ALA A 162 -19.85 -1.84 -9.33
C ALA A 162 -20.18 -1.74 -7.83
N LYS A 163 -21.17 -2.52 -7.36
CA LYS A 163 -21.65 -2.51 -5.95
C LYS A 163 -20.56 -2.75 -4.91
N SER A 164 -19.52 -3.51 -5.27
CA SER A 164 -18.38 -3.79 -4.38
C SER A 164 -17.44 -2.59 -4.17
N ASN A 165 -17.57 -1.54 -5.00
CA ASN A 165 -16.63 -0.45 -5.14
C ASN A 165 -17.23 0.94 -4.86
N VAL A 166 -18.18 1.00 -3.92
CA VAL A 166 -18.80 2.26 -3.49
C VAL A 166 -17.84 3.14 -2.67
N ILE A 167 -17.98 4.47 -2.78
CA ILE A 167 -17.37 5.42 -1.83
C ILE A 167 -18.23 5.51 -0.55
N LYS A 168 -17.68 6.06 0.53
CA LYS A 168 -18.48 6.35 1.72
C LYS A 168 -19.29 7.62 1.48
N GLU A 169 -18.57 8.72 1.25
CA GLU A 169 -19.10 10.09 1.16
C GLU A 169 -18.12 10.94 0.30
N TYR A 170 -18.42 12.22 0.13
CA TYR A 170 -17.52 13.22 -0.44
C TYR A 170 -17.81 14.58 0.19
N ASN A 171 -16.79 15.44 0.25
CA ASN A 171 -16.89 16.75 0.90
C ASN A 171 -16.37 17.88 0.01
N ARG A 172 -16.84 19.09 0.29
CA ARG A 172 -16.24 20.32 -0.26
C ARG A 172 -14.89 20.61 0.39
N VAL A 173 -13.91 20.86 -0.48
CA VAL A 173 -12.58 21.39 -0.14
C VAL A 173 -12.59 22.92 -0.17
N ILE A 174 -13.41 23.51 -1.04
CA ILE A 174 -13.63 24.97 -1.13
C ILE A 174 -15.13 25.26 -0.95
N VAL A 175 -15.51 26.10 0.00
CA VAL A 175 -16.92 26.42 0.32
C VAL A 175 -17.38 27.80 -0.17
N GLY A 176 -16.47 28.62 -0.70
CA GLY A 176 -16.75 29.92 -1.33
C GLY A 176 -16.44 31.12 -0.43
N SER A 177 -16.70 31.01 0.88
CA SER A 177 -16.48 32.07 1.87
C SER A 177 -15.03 32.26 2.32
N GLU A 178 -14.13 31.36 1.93
CA GLU A 178 -12.71 31.43 2.29
C GLU A 178 -11.96 32.52 1.51
N THR A 179 -10.92 33.05 2.15
CA THR A 179 -9.88 33.83 1.48
C THR A 179 -9.16 32.99 0.43
N LYS A 180 -8.48 33.67 -0.50
CA LYS A 180 -7.66 33.02 -1.52
C LYS A 180 -6.62 32.07 -0.91
N GLN A 181 -5.96 32.51 0.16
CA GLN A 181 -4.92 31.72 0.83
C GLN A 181 -5.49 30.44 1.45
N GLU A 182 -6.61 30.53 2.17
CA GLU A 182 -7.29 29.37 2.76
C GLU A 182 -7.72 28.35 1.68
N LYS A 183 -8.19 28.81 0.51
CA LYS A 183 -8.52 27.91 -0.62
C LYS A 183 -7.30 27.12 -1.09
N ILE A 184 -6.16 27.79 -1.22
CA ILE A 184 -4.89 27.16 -1.61
C ILE A 184 -4.46 26.15 -0.56
N GLU A 185 -4.48 26.53 0.71
CA GLU A 185 -4.09 25.68 1.85
C GLU A 185 -4.99 24.45 1.99
N ASN A 186 -6.29 24.58 1.77
CA ASN A 186 -7.23 23.46 1.81
C ASN A 186 -6.90 22.41 0.74
N VAL A 187 -6.58 22.85 -0.48
CA VAL A 187 -6.20 21.95 -1.58
C VAL A 187 -4.82 21.33 -1.32
N LYS A 188 -3.83 22.12 -0.89
CA LYS A 188 -2.52 21.60 -0.48
C LYS A 188 -2.64 20.52 0.59
N ARG A 189 -3.47 20.75 1.61
CA ARG A 189 -3.72 19.81 2.70
C ARG A 189 -4.31 18.50 2.19
N ALA A 190 -5.29 18.56 1.30
CA ALA A 190 -5.88 17.36 0.70
C ALA A 190 -4.81 16.55 -0.05
N VAL A 191 -4.04 17.20 -0.94
CA VAL A 191 -2.99 16.54 -1.72
C VAL A 191 -1.87 16.00 -0.85
N HIS A 192 -1.41 16.76 0.14
CA HIS A 192 -0.39 16.33 1.10
C HIS A 192 -0.85 15.10 1.90
N ASN A 193 -2.11 15.08 2.33
CA ASN A 193 -2.71 13.93 2.98
C ASN A 193 -2.95 12.76 2.03
N GLY A 194 -2.50 12.85 0.78
CA GLY A 194 -2.55 11.81 -0.22
C GLY A 194 -3.88 11.76 -0.98
N ASN A 195 -4.71 12.80 -0.93
CA ASN A 195 -6.05 12.79 -1.49
C ASN A 195 -6.13 13.67 -2.75
N PRO A 196 -6.62 13.14 -3.87
CA PRO A 196 -6.85 13.94 -5.07
C PRO A 196 -8.00 14.93 -4.83
N VAL A 197 -7.91 16.10 -5.45
CA VAL A 197 -9.00 17.09 -5.42
C VAL A 197 -9.65 17.16 -6.80
N ILE A 198 -10.90 16.75 -6.88
CA ILE A 198 -11.70 16.81 -8.10
C ILE A 198 -12.21 18.24 -8.26
N ILE A 199 -11.96 18.84 -9.41
CA ILE A 199 -12.24 20.26 -9.62
C ILE A 199 -13.22 20.49 -10.76
N GLY A 200 -14.04 21.52 -10.61
CA GLY A 200 -14.85 22.10 -11.67
C GLY A 200 -14.25 23.41 -12.14
N PHE A 201 -13.67 23.40 -13.34
CA PHE A 201 -12.87 24.49 -13.91
C PHE A 201 -13.65 25.23 -15.00
N LYS A 202 -13.62 26.56 -14.98
CA LYS A 202 -14.18 27.41 -16.05
C LYS A 202 -13.24 27.39 -17.25
N VAL A 203 -13.75 26.99 -18.41
CA VAL A 203 -12.90 26.77 -19.59
C VAL A 203 -12.68 28.07 -20.37
N GLU A 204 -11.43 28.30 -20.72
CA GLU A 204 -10.99 29.30 -21.69
C GLU A 204 -10.36 28.63 -22.91
N LYS A 205 -10.22 29.37 -24.01
CA LYS A 205 -9.55 28.85 -25.22
C LYS A 205 -8.11 28.45 -24.94
N ALA A 206 -7.41 29.20 -24.09
CA ALA A 206 -6.05 28.90 -23.65
C ALA A 206 -5.87 27.49 -23.08
N LEU A 207 -6.91 26.92 -22.44
CA LEU A 207 -6.83 25.57 -21.87
C LEU A 207 -6.61 24.52 -22.97
N HIS A 208 -7.25 24.68 -24.13
CA HIS A 208 -7.14 23.71 -25.24
C HIS A 208 -5.73 23.67 -25.85
N ILE A 209 -4.97 24.76 -25.75
CA ILE A 209 -3.62 24.87 -26.33
C ILE A 209 -2.50 24.82 -25.28
N ALA A 210 -2.83 24.66 -23.99
CA ALA A 210 -1.87 24.59 -22.92
C ALA A 210 -0.88 23.42 -23.11
N LYS A 211 0.40 23.67 -22.84
CA LYS A 211 1.49 22.67 -23.02
C LYS A 211 2.22 22.29 -21.74
N GLY A 212 2.24 23.15 -20.72
CA GLY A 212 2.95 22.82 -19.48
C GLY A 212 2.45 23.62 -18.30
N VAL A 213 2.19 24.90 -18.52
CA VAL A 213 1.50 25.78 -17.58
C VAL A 213 0.27 26.37 -18.27
N TYR A 214 -0.85 26.43 -17.55
CA TYR A 214 -2.02 27.17 -17.98
C TYR A 214 -1.77 28.67 -17.79
N VAL A 215 -1.96 29.42 -18.85
CA VAL A 215 -1.92 30.89 -18.83
C VAL A 215 -3.26 31.36 -19.36
N PRO A 216 -4.09 32.02 -18.54
CA PRO A 216 -5.41 32.46 -18.97
C PRO A 216 -5.33 33.47 -20.12
N ASP A 217 -6.31 33.44 -21.02
CA ASP A 217 -6.47 34.40 -22.11
C ASP A 217 -7.72 35.27 -21.95
N ASN A 218 -8.47 35.11 -20.86
CA ASN A 218 -9.72 35.82 -20.56
C ASN A 218 -10.81 35.60 -21.62
N GLN A 219 -10.72 34.52 -22.42
CA GLN A 219 -11.71 34.15 -23.43
C GLN A 219 -12.48 32.91 -23.01
N LEU A 220 -13.41 33.12 -22.07
CA LEU A 220 -14.33 32.07 -21.61
C LEU A 220 -15.12 31.48 -22.78
N THR A 221 -15.19 30.15 -22.83
CA THR A 221 -15.96 29.42 -23.85
C THR A 221 -17.41 29.17 -23.42
N GLY A 222 -17.76 29.51 -22.17
CA GLY A 222 -19.08 29.27 -21.57
C GLY A 222 -19.29 27.86 -21.03
N GLY A 223 -18.35 26.95 -21.24
CA GLY A 223 -18.38 25.56 -20.74
C GLY A 223 -17.59 25.36 -19.44
N GLY A 224 -17.95 24.31 -18.71
CA GLY A 224 -17.17 23.78 -17.59
C GLY A 224 -16.38 22.53 -17.99
N HIS A 225 -15.25 22.31 -17.34
CA HIS A 225 -14.48 21.08 -17.46
C HIS A 225 -14.13 20.51 -16.09
N ALA A 226 -14.20 19.19 -15.97
CA ALA A 226 -13.85 18.49 -14.75
C ALA A 226 -12.45 17.87 -14.88
N MET A 227 -11.59 18.13 -13.90
CA MET A 227 -10.21 17.62 -13.86
C MET A 227 -9.85 17.25 -12.41
N CYS A 228 -8.61 16.80 -12.18
CA CYS A 228 -8.18 16.37 -10.86
C CYS A 228 -6.80 16.92 -10.48
N VAL A 229 -6.68 17.52 -9.30
CA VAL A 229 -5.41 18.00 -8.74
C VAL A 229 -4.67 16.82 -8.11
N VAL A 230 -3.40 16.63 -8.48
CA VAL A 230 -2.55 15.50 -8.07
C VAL A 230 -1.21 15.91 -7.48
N GLY A 231 -0.96 17.21 -7.36
CA GLY A 231 0.29 17.73 -6.81
C GLY A 231 0.24 19.22 -6.59
N PHE A 232 1.21 19.73 -5.82
CA PHE A 232 1.51 21.15 -5.73
C PHE A 232 3.00 21.36 -5.53
N ASN A 233 3.49 22.53 -5.91
CA ASN A 233 4.86 22.95 -5.67
C ASN A 233 4.93 24.48 -5.58
N ASP A 234 5.46 24.98 -4.47
CA ASP A 234 5.51 26.41 -4.14
C ASP A 234 6.57 27.19 -4.92
N GLU A 235 7.61 26.50 -5.40
CA GLU A 235 8.66 27.11 -6.21
C GLU A 235 8.28 27.14 -7.70
N LYS A 236 7.49 26.17 -8.14
CA LYS A 236 7.13 26.01 -9.55
C LYS A 236 6.19 27.13 -10.01
N TYR A 237 6.72 27.98 -10.89
CA TYR A 237 6.03 29.17 -11.41
C TYR A 237 5.58 30.16 -10.33
N GLY A 238 6.27 30.20 -9.18
CA GLY A 238 5.87 31.01 -8.03
C GLY A 238 4.69 30.45 -7.24
N GLY A 239 4.41 29.15 -7.38
CA GLY A 239 3.36 28.44 -6.67
C GLY A 239 2.27 27.93 -7.61
N ALA A 240 2.21 26.61 -7.81
CA ALA A 240 1.26 26.00 -8.74
C ALA A 240 0.78 24.61 -8.31
N PHE A 241 -0.44 24.28 -8.72
CA PHE A 241 -1.02 22.93 -8.64
C PHE A 241 -0.74 22.15 -9.92
N GLU A 242 -0.38 20.86 -9.79
CA GLU A 242 -0.32 19.91 -10.91
C GLU A 242 -1.70 19.24 -11.06
N ILE A 243 -2.24 19.30 -12.27
CA ILE A 243 -3.59 18.83 -12.59
C ILE A 243 -3.49 17.78 -13.69
N ILE A 244 -4.13 16.63 -13.48
CA ILE A 244 -4.31 15.58 -14.50
C ILE A 244 -5.62 15.80 -15.26
N ASN A 245 -5.57 15.59 -16.58
CA ASN A 245 -6.69 15.79 -17.49
C ASN A 245 -7.02 14.51 -18.29
N SER A 246 -8.19 14.48 -18.90
CA SER A 246 -8.73 13.37 -19.70
C SER A 246 -8.71 13.66 -21.21
N TRP A 247 -7.67 14.34 -21.71
CA TRP A 247 -7.53 14.67 -23.15
C TRP A 247 -6.38 13.93 -23.84
N GLY A 248 -5.86 12.88 -23.20
CA GLY A 248 -4.75 12.08 -23.73
C GLY A 248 -3.37 12.68 -23.46
N THR A 249 -2.34 11.92 -23.77
CA THR A 249 -0.94 12.26 -23.48
C THR A 249 -0.40 13.37 -24.38
N ASP A 250 -0.98 13.58 -25.56
CA ASP A 250 -0.51 14.61 -26.51
C ASP A 250 -0.92 16.03 -26.10
N TRP A 251 -1.86 16.14 -25.17
CA TRP A 251 -2.27 17.42 -24.59
C TRP A 251 -1.43 17.75 -23.36
N GLY A 252 -1.11 19.05 -23.17
CA GLY A 252 -0.34 19.51 -22.04
C GLY A 252 1.06 18.88 -21.99
N ASN A 253 1.48 18.56 -20.78
CA ASN A 253 2.72 17.88 -20.44
C ASN A 253 2.42 16.42 -20.12
N ASN A 254 2.23 15.60 -21.16
CA ASN A 254 1.84 14.19 -21.05
C ASN A 254 0.48 13.99 -20.34
N GLY A 255 -0.50 14.83 -20.63
CA GLY A 255 -1.84 14.82 -20.00
C GLY A 255 -1.96 15.65 -18.72
N TYR A 256 -0.89 16.31 -18.30
CA TYR A 256 -0.86 17.15 -17.11
C TYR A 256 -0.60 18.61 -17.44
N ILE A 257 -1.04 19.51 -16.57
CA ILE A 257 -0.66 20.93 -16.60
C ILE A 257 -0.36 21.44 -15.19
N TRP A 258 0.39 22.52 -15.12
CA TRP A 258 0.52 23.34 -13.92
C TRP A 258 -0.42 24.53 -14.02
N VAL A 259 -1.13 24.82 -12.94
CA VAL A 259 -1.97 26.02 -12.82
C VAL A 259 -1.47 26.81 -11.62
N LYS A 260 -1.06 28.06 -11.82
CA LYS A 260 -0.61 28.93 -10.73
C LYS A 260 -1.73 29.08 -9.71
N TYR A 261 -1.39 29.20 -8.43
CA TYR A 261 -2.38 29.28 -7.35
C TYR A 261 -3.45 30.36 -7.57
N ASP A 262 -3.04 31.51 -8.10
CA ASP A 262 -3.91 32.64 -8.40
C ASP A 262 -4.94 32.33 -9.48
N ASP A 263 -4.48 31.72 -10.57
CA ASP A 263 -5.33 31.28 -11.66
C ASP A 263 -6.25 30.15 -11.18
N PHE A 264 -5.73 29.22 -10.37
CA PHE A 264 -6.52 28.13 -9.81
C PHE A 264 -7.71 28.65 -9.01
N VAL A 265 -7.50 29.60 -8.09
CA VAL A 265 -8.58 30.19 -7.27
C VAL A 265 -9.59 30.96 -8.12
N THR A 266 -9.14 31.58 -9.22
CA THR A 266 -10.00 32.38 -10.10
C THR A 266 -10.91 31.52 -10.99
N TYR A 267 -10.36 30.44 -11.54
CA TYR A 267 -11.03 29.60 -12.54
C TYR A 267 -11.69 28.34 -11.97
N THR A 268 -11.31 27.89 -10.77
CA THR A 268 -11.93 26.75 -10.11
C THR A 268 -13.18 27.17 -9.36
N ARG A 269 -14.34 26.71 -9.81
CA ARG A 269 -15.64 26.96 -9.16
C ARG A 269 -15.91 25.93 -8.06
N TYR A 270 -15.59 24.66 -8.32
CA TYR A 270 -15.84 23.54 -7.40
C TYR A 270 -14.55 22.81 -7.07
N ALA A 271 -14.41 22.36 -5.82
CA ALA A 271 -13.31 21.50 -5.39
C ALA A 271 -13.83 20.49 -4.37
N LEU A 272 -13.72 19.19 -4.70
CA LEU A 272 -14.33 18.08 -3.98
C LEU A 272 -13.29 17.00 -3.67
N GLU A 273 -13.43 16.37 -2.51
CA GLU A 273 -12.59 15.27 -2.04
C GLU A 273 -13.46 14.04 -1.75
N ILE A 274 -13.01 12.87 -2.22
CA ILE A 274 -13.68 11.59 -1.95
C ILE A 274 -13.31 11.08 -0.55
N ILE A 275 -14.31 10.60 0.20
CA ILE A 275 -14.11 9.81 1.42
C ILE A 275 -14.35 8.34 1.05
N PRO A 276 -13.30 7.51 0.96
CA PRO A 276 -13.46 6.11 0.64
C PRO A 276 -14.02 5.33 1.84
N LYS A 277 -14.59 4.15 1.57
CA LYS A 277 -14.71 3.12 2.62
C LYS A 277 -13.29 2.59 2.91
N PRO A 278 -12.86 2.46 4.18
CA PRO A 278 -11.58 1.87 4.50
C PRO A 278 -11.51 0.44 3.93
N LYS A 279 -10.54 0.17 3.07
CA LYS A 279 -10.19 -1.19 2.69
C LYS A 279 -9.09 -1.69 3.64
N PRO A 280 -9.14 -2.95 4.10
CA PRO A 280 -8.05 -3.51 4.87
C PRO A 280 -6.79 -3.50 4.00
N VAL A 281 -5.82 -2.65 4.35
CA VAL A 281 -4.54 -2.59 3.66
C VAL A 281 -3.80 -3.88 4.00
N ASN A 282 -3.60 -4.73 3.00
CA ASN A 282 -2.74 -5.91 3.15
C ASN A 282 -1.28 -5.46 3.05
N GLU A 283 -0.77 -4.74 4.06
CA GLU A 283 0.67 -4.55 4.19
C GLU A 283 1.29 -5.89 4.62
N PHE A 284 1.84 -6.62 3.65
CA PHE A 284 2.72 -7.73 3.96
C PHE A 284 4.04 -7.17 4.50
N LYS A 285 4.39 -7.56 5.72
CA LYS A 285 5.71 -7.38 6.32
C LYS A 285 6.59 -8.55 5.89
N THR A 286 7.90 -8.33 5.87
CA THR A 286 8.87 -9.44 5.75
C THR A 286 9.63 -9.58 7.05
N LEU A 287 10.28 -10.73 7.29
CA LEU A 287 11.28 -10.93 8.34
C LEU A 287 12.10 -12.15 7.94
N ALA A 288 13.42 -12.05 7.96
CA ALA A 288 14.31 -13.16 7.68
C ALA A 288 15.48 -13.15 8.64
N GLY A 289 15.88 -14.35 9.07
CA GLY A 289 16.98 -14.57 9.98
C GLY A 289 17.80 -15.78 9.56
N GLU A 290 19.11 -15.68 9.69
CA GLU A 290 20.07 -16.76 9.44
C GLU A 290 20.99 -16.89 10.63
N LEU A 291 21.24 -18.13 11.06
CA LEU A 291 22.13 -18.48 12.16
C LEU A 291 23.20 -19.44 11.66
N ARG A 292 24.43 -19.14 12.03
CA ARG A 292 25.55 -20.07 11.93
C ARG A 292 26.13 -20.33 13.31
N ILE A 293 26.46 -21.59 13.59
CA ILE A 293 26.89 -22.03 14.91
C ILE A 293 28.33 -22.55 14.80
N GLU A 294 29.19 -22.10 15.70
CA GLU A 294 30.59 -22.52 15.76
C GLU A 294 30.97 -23.07 17.13
N LEU A 295 31.73 -24.16 17.14
CA LEU A 295 32.43 -24.66 18.32
C LEU A 295 33.58 -23.73 18.71
N LYS A 296 33.98 -23.79 19.98
CA LYS A 296 35.24 -23.18 20.44
C LYS A 296 36.42 -23.78 19.66
N GLY A 297 36.97 -22.99 18.72
CA GLY A 297 37.98 -23.43 17.76
C GLY A 297 37.59 -23.17 16.29
N GLY A 298 36.43 -22.57 16.02
CA GLY A 298 36.02 -22.09 14.69
C GLY A 298 35.43 -23.16 13.76
N HIS A 299 35.26 -24.39 14.24
CA HIS A 299 34.65 -25.46 13.46
C HIS A 299 33.12 -25.32 13.49
N PRO A 300 32.42 -25.44 12.35
CA PRO A 300 30.97 -25.31 12.30
C PRO A 300 30.27 -26.48 13.00
N MET A 301 29.15 -26.19 13.67
CA MET A 301 28.19 -27.22 14.08
C MET A 301 27.18 -27.41 12.94
N GLU A 302 27.33 -28.49 12.19
CA GLU A 302 26.46 -28.80 11.05
C GLU A 302 25.04 -29.17 11.52
N VAL A 303 24.04 -28.65 10.82
CA VAL A 303 22.61 -28.83 11.12
C VAL A 303 21.86 -29.32 9.90
N ILE A 304 20.77 -30.04 10.14
CA ILE A 304 19.80 -30.42 9.11
C ILE A 304 18.40 -30.03 9.57
N LYS A 305 17.55 -29.64 8.61
CA LYS A 305 16.14 -29.36 8.87
C LYS A 305 15.47 -30.57 9.51
N GLY A 306 14.71 -30.34 10.57
CA GLY A 306 13.88 -31.34 11.24
C GLY A 306 12.68 -31.77 10.40
N ASP A 307 12.28 -33.03 10.51
CA ASP A 307 11.17 -33.60 9.74
C ASP A 307 9.80 -33.46 10.45
N ALA A 308 9.78 -32.94 11.67
CA ALA A 308 8.55 -32.86 12.45
C ALA A 308 7.74 -31.57 12.18
N THR A 309 6.48 -31.75 11.81
CA THR A 309 5.45 -30.75 12.08
C THR A 309 5.04 -30.93 13.55
N PHE A 310 5.31 -29.93 14.40
CA PHE A 310 4.85 -29.92 15.80
C PHE A 310 3.33 -30.12 15.81
N LYS A 311 2.86 -31.31 16.23
CA LYS A 311 1.46 -31.75 16.13
C LYS A 311 0.67 -31.65 17.44
N LYS A 312 1.25 -31.14 18.53
CA LYS A 312 0.50 -30.92 19.77
C LYS A 312 -0.25 -29.58 19.69
N SER A 313 -1.56 -29.67 19.52
CA SER A 313 -2.47 -28.53 19.60
C SER A 313 -2.47 -27.95 21.01
N VAL A 314 -2.24 -26.66 21.14
CA VAL A 314 -2.29 -25.91 22.40
C VAL A 314 -3.72 -25.76 22.97
N LEU A 315 -4.74 -26.30 22.31
CA LEU A 315 -6.13 -26.23 22.77
C LEU A 315 -6.86 -27.57 22.52
N GLY A 316 -7.05 -28.37 23.57
CA GLY A 316 -7.98 -29.50 23.52
C GLY A 316 -7.58 -30.66 24.42
N TRP A 317 -8.50 -31.04 25.31
CA TRP A 317 -8.34 -32.08 26.30
C TRP A 317 -8.39 -33.49 25.68
N GLN A 318 -7.65 -34.42 26.31
CA GLN A 318 -7.60 -35.89 26.16
C GLN A 318 -6.56 -36.50 25.19
N ASP A 319 -5.74 -37.37 25.77
CA ASP A 319 -4.86 -38.35 25.13
C ASP A 319 -5.64 -39.38 24.31
N VAL A 320 -5.08 -39.76 23.16
CA VAL A 320 -5.11 -41.13 22.65
C VAL A 320 -3.74 -41.46 22.08
N VAL A 321 -3.00 -42.35 22.73
CA VAL A 321 -1.67 -42.82 22.35
C VAL A 321 -1.77 -44.05 21.42
N LYS A 322 -1.06 -44.02 20.29
CA LYS A 322 -0.13 -45.09 19.84
C LYS A 322 0.47 -44.77 18.46
N GLU A 323 1.79 -44.66 18.40
CA GLU A 323 2.66 -45.60 17.68
C GLU A 323 4.11 -45.41 18.16
N GLU A 324 4.87 -46.50 18.31
CA GLU A 324 6.32 -46.48 18.53
C GLU A 324 6.99 -45.91 17.28
N GLU A 325 7.10 -44.58 17.20
CA GLU A 325 7.92 -43.92 16.18
C GLU A 325 9.33 -43.74 16.75
N THR A 326 10.21 -44.64 16.32
CA THR A 326 11.68 -44.54 16.26
C THR A 326 12.27 -43.16 16.59
N ASP A 327 13.36 -43.16 17.37
CA ASP A 327 14.23 -42.07 17.89
C ASP A 327 14.75 -40.99 16.89
N GLU A 328 14.05 -40.76 15.77
CA GLU A 328 14.48 -39.86 14.69
C GLU A 328 13.62 -38.60 14.53
N LYS A 329 12.46 -38.51 15.20
CA LYS A 329 11.60 -37.32 15.15
C LYS A 329 12.14 -36.21 16.06
N THR A 330 12.63 -35.16 15.42
CA THR A 330 13.17 -33.98 16.11
C THR A 330 12.04 -33.12 16.63
N VAL A 331 12.16 -32.63 17.86
CA VAL A 331 11.19 -31.67 18.42
C VAL A 331 11.40 -30.26 17.84
N GLY A 332 12.61 -29.95 17.36
CA GLY A 332 12.99 -28.66 16.77
C GLY A 332 12.90 -28.56 15.25
N ASP A 333 12.93 -27.32 14.74
CA ASP A 333 12.99 -26.97 13.31
C ASP A 333 14.31 -27.43 12.66
N TYR A 334 15.38 -27.54 13.45
CA TYR A 334 16.69 -28.05 13.05
C TYR A 334 17.26 -28.99 14.12
N LYS A 335 18.07 -29.97 13.70
CA LYS A 335 18.90 -30.82 14.60
C LYS A 335 20.36 -30.78 14.21
N THR A 336 21.26 -30.94 15.18
CA THR A 336 22.67 -31.20 14.87
C THR A 336 22.85 -32.58 14.24
N THR A 337 23.78 -32.67 13.28
CA THR A 337 24.11 -33.96 12.61
C THR A 337 25.01 -34.84 13.48
N ALA A 338 25.78 -34.24 14.38
CA ALA A 338 26.61 -34.91 15.38
C ALA A 338 26.04 -34.73 16.79
N SER A 339 26.39 -35.66 17.68
CA SER A 339 26.17 -35.53 19.12
C SER A 339 27.36 -34.85 19.79
N TYR A 340 27.11 -34.08 20.85
CA TYR A 340 28.12 -33.31 21.55
C TYR A 340 28.17 -33.67 23.03
N PRO A 341 29.37 -33.85 23.62
CA PRO A 341 29.51 -34.19 25.04
C PRO A 341 29.31 -32.96 25.94
N LYS A 342 29.17 -33.19 27.24
CA LYS A 342 29.23 -32.14 28.27
C LYS A 342 30.51 -31.31 28.17
N GLU A 343 30.44 -30.08 28.65
CA GLU A 343 31.47 -29.04 28.53
C GLU A 343 31.74 -28.53 27.12
N THR A 344 31.03 -29.02 26.09
CA THR A 344 31.08 -28.45 24.74
C THR A 344 30.69 -26.97 24.79
N ARG A 345 31.51 -26.13 24.14
CA ARG A 345 31.30 -24.68 24.08
C ARG A 345 31.08 -24.23 22.65
N TYR A 346 30.07 -23.38 22.46
CA TYR A 346 29.70 -22.89 21.14
C TYR A 346 29.20 -21.44 21.19
N ARG A 347 29.09 -20.82 20.01
CA ARG A 347 28.52 -19.48 19.78
C ARG A 347 27.63 -19.49 18.57
N MET A 348 26.80 -18.46 18.47
CA MET A 348 25.95 -18.21 17.31
C MET A 348 26.32 -16.89 16.65
N TYR A 349 26.17 -16.85 15.34
CA TYR A 349 26.34 -15.68 14.48
C TYR A 349 25.01 -15.46 13.76
N ALA A 350 24.29 -14.39 14.11
CA ALA A 350 22.98 -14.09 13.56
C ALA A 350 23.06 -12.99 12.49
N LYS A 351 22.38 -13.20 11.35
CA LYS A 351 22.09 -12.18 10.34
C LYS A 351 20.59 -11.94 10.24
N VAL A 352 20.22 -10.70 9.95
CA VAL A 352 18.84 -10.26 9.76
C VAL A 352 18.71 -9.46 8.48
N ASN A 353 17.56 -9.53 7.81
CA ASN A 353 17.31 -8.77 6.58
C ASN A 353 16.82 -7.33 6.82
N GLN A 354 16.53 -6.97 8.07
CA GLN A 354 16.12 -5.63 8.48
C GLN A 354 16.35 -5.44 9.99
N PRO A 355 16.31 -4.19 10.49
CA PRO A 355 16.44 -3.93 11.93
C PRO A 355 15.40 -4.69 12.76
N SER A 356 15.88 -5.46 13.73
CA SER A 356 15.03 -6.37 14.53
C SER A 356 15.69 -6.71 15.86
N TYR A 357 14.92 -7.34 16.75
CA TYR A 357 15.39 -7.85 18.04
C TYR A 357 15.67 -9.34 17.93
N VAL A 358 16.79 -9.80 18.52
CA VAL A 358 17.17 -11.21 18.60
C VAL A 358 17.27 -11.63 20.06
N TYR A 359 16.56 -12.70 20.43
CA TYR A 359 16.60 -13.30 21.76
C TYR A 359 16.97 -14.78 21.66
N VAL A 360 17.61 -15.32 22.69
CA VAL A 360 17.91 -16.75 22.77
C VAL A 360 17.44 -17.29 24.11
N PHE A 361 16.66 -18.35 24.07
CA PHE A 361 16.21 -19.12 25.23
C PHE A 361 16.76 -20.55 25.14
N ALA A 362 16.94 -21.20 26.28
CA ALA A 362 17.35 -22.59 26.36
C ALA A 362 16.32 -23.43 27.11
N ALA A 363 16.22 -24.69 26.74
CA ALA A 363 15.69 -25.75 27.58
C ALA A 363 16.48 -27.04 27.42
N ASP A 364 16.31 -27.96 28.35
CA ASP A 364 16.84 -29.32 28.24
C ASP A 364 15.74 -30.38 28.37
N SER A 365 16.07 -31.63 28.06
CA SER A 365 15.14 -32.75 28.21
C SER A 365 14.79 -33.09 29.67
N ALA A 366 15.45 -32.46 30.65
CA ALA A 366 15.11 -32.57 32.07
C ALA A 366 14.09 -31.51 32.52
N GLY A 367 13.64 -30.62 31.61
CA GLY A 367 12.61 -29.62 31.87
C GLY A 367 13.14 -28.30 32.42
N GLU A 368 14.46 -28.13 32.52
CA GLU A 368 15.02 -26.83 32.88
C GLU A 368 14.96 -25.86 31.72
N ASN A 369 14.86 -24.57 32.03
CA ASN A 369 14.80 -23.53 31.01
C ASN A 369 15.44 -22.21 31.48
N GLY A 370 15.84 -21.37 30.52
CA GLY A 370 16.54 -20.12 30.82
C GLY A 370 16.65 -19.16 29.65
N VAL A 371 17.03 -17.92 29.95
CA VAL A 371 17.39 -16.90 28.95
C VAL A 371 18.90 -16.97 28.72
N LEU A 372 19.29 -17.23 27.48
CA LEU A 372 20.70 -17.25 27.05
C LEU A 372 21.15 -15.92 26.45
N PHE A 373 20.25 -15.15 25.83
CA PHE A 373 20.55 -13.82 25.30
C PHE A 373 19.30 -12.92 25.31
N PRO A 374 19.40 -11.68 25.83
CA PRO A 374 20.57 -11.09 26.49
C PRO A 374 20.87 -11.78 27.85
N HIS A 375 22.15 -12.06 28.13
CA HIS A 375 22.56 -12.85 29.31
C HIS A 375 22.78 -12.03 30.59
N GLN A 376 22.79 -10.70 30.48
CA GLN A 376 22.91 -9.77 31.60
C GLN A 376 22.21 -8.45 31.26
N GLU A 377 21.87 -7.66 32.29
CA GLU A 377 21.30 -6.34 32.10
C GLU A 377 22.25 -5.40 31.35
N GLY A 378 21.68 -4.46 30.58
CA GLY A 378 22.44 -3.50 29.79
C GLY A 378 22.86 -3.98 28.39
N ILE A 379 22.68 -5.26 28.07
CA ILE A 379 22.86 -5.77 26.71
C ILE A 379 21.58 -5.53 25.91
N SER A 380 21.69 -4.78 24.81
CA SER A 380 20.58 -4.60 23.87
C SER A 380 20.41 -5.85 22.99
N PRO A 381 19.20 -6.42 22.89
CA PRO A 381 18.89 -7.45 21.90
C PRO A 381 18.59 -6.87 20.51
N TYR A 382 18.52 -5.54 20.36
CA TYR A 382 18.26 -4.88 19.08
C TYR A 382 19.50 -4.87 18.18
N PHE A 383 19.30 -5.19 16.91
CA PHE A 383 20.33 -5.24 15.89
C PHE A 383 19.81 -4.57 14.60
N ASP A 384 20.48 -3.50 14.16
CA ASP A 384 20.06 -2.61 13.07
C ASP A 384 20.91 -2.70 11.81
N ASN A 385 21.92 -3.58 11.78
CA ASN A 385 22.87 -3.67 10.68
C ASN A 385 22.69 -4.97 9.88
N THR A 386 22.14 -4.86 8.67
CA THR A 386 21.87 -6.01 7.79
C THR A 386 23.10 -6.59 7.11
N GLU A 387 24.23 -5.88 7.11
CA GLU A 387 25.48 -6.28 6.46
C GLU A 387 26.45 -6.99 7.42
N ALA A 388 26.20 -6.93 8.73
CA ALA A 388 27.06 -7.50 9.77
C ALA A 388 26.43 -8.76 10.42
N GLU A 389 27.24 -9.48 11.20
CA GLU A 389 26.79 -10.61 12.04
C GLU A 389 26.73 -10.18 13.51
N LEU A 390 25.60 -10.46 14.17
CA LEU A 390 25.50 -10.35 15.62
C LEU A 390 26.10 -11.60 16.27
N VAL A 391 27.16 -11.43 17.06
CA VAL A 391 27.81 -12.52 17.81
C VAL A 391 27.07 -12.73 19.14
N ILE A 392 26.53 -13.93 19.34
CA ILE A 392 25.73 -14.29 20.50
C ILE A 392 26.43 -15.42 21.28
N PRO A 393 26.63 -15.27 22.61
CA PRO A 393 26.18 -14.17 23.47
C PRO A 393 27.10 -12.93 23.46
N GLY A 394 28.23 -13.00 22.74
CA GLY A 394 29.17 -11.90 22.52
C GLY A 394 30.57 -12.42 22.17
N GLU A 395 31.45 -11.57 21.63
CA GLU A 395 32.79 -11.97 21.14
C GLU A 395 33.70 -12.63 22.19
N LYS A 396 33.45 -12.38 23.48
CA LYS A 396 34.23 -12.92 24.59
C LYS A 396 33.54 -14.06 25.34
N TYR A 397 32.29 -14.38 24.98
CA TYR A 397 31.44 -15.30 25.73
C TYR A 397 31.10 -16.55 24.91
N PHE A 398 30.82 -17.67 25.56
CA PHE A 398 30.39 -18.91 24.89
C PHE A 398 29.23 -19.51 25.66
N PHE A 399 28.31 -20.15 24.95
CA PHE A 399 27.40 -21.11 25.57
C PHE A 399 28.16 -22.37 25.96
N ARG A 400 27.64 -23.09 26.96
CA ARG A 400 28.24 -24.33 27.43
C ARG A 400 27.16 -25.33 27.77
N LEU A 401 27.26 -26.53 27.18
CA LEU A 401 26.41 -27.66 27.53
C LEU A 401 26.87 -28.23 28.88
N ASN A 402 26.11 -27.97 29.94
CA ASN A 402 26.57 -28.10 31.32
C ASN A 402 26.04 -29.33 32.07
N LYS A 403 25.09 -30.07 31.47
CA LYS A 403 24.41 -31.21 32.09
C LYS A 403 24.41 -32.45 31.20
N ASP A 404 24.29 -33.61 31.83
CA ASP A 404 24.12 -34.89 31.15
C ASP A 404 22.62 -35.11 30.98
N VAL A 405 22.15 -34.80 29.77
CA VAL A 405 20.74 -34.86 29.32
C VAL A 405 20.73 -35.46 27.92
N ASP A 406 19.61 -35.98 27.46
CA ASP A 406 19.49 -36.58 26.13
C ASP A 406 19.52 -35.53 25.02
N SER A 407 18.99 -34.33 25.27
CA SER A 407 18.96 -33.23 24.31
C SER A 407 18.94 -31.86 25.00
N ASP A 408 19.62 -30.89 24.38
CA ASP A 408 19.57 -29.47 24.71
C ASP A 408 18.87 -28.71 23.57
N TYR A 409 17.82 -27.97 23.89
CA TYR A 409 17.06 -27.15 22.96
C TYR A 409 17.51 -25.70 23.03
N THR A 410 17.89 -25.12 21.90
CA THR A 410 18.15 -23.68 21.80
C THR A 410 17.11 -23.01 20.91
N ILE A 411 16.38 -22.06 21.48
CA ILE A 411 15.29 -21.37 20.80
C ILE A 411 15.74 -19.95 20.50
N VAL A 412 15.81 -19.60 19.22
CA VAL A 412 16.15 -18.25 18.77
C VAL A 412 14.90 -17.55 18.27
N VAL A 413 14.65 -16.36 18.81
CA VAL A 413 13.46 -15.56 18.53
C VAL A 413 13.89 -14.27 17.85
N PHE A 414 13.38 -14.04 16.64
CA PHE A 414 13.54 -12.82 15.86
C PHE A 414 12.24 -12.03 15.94
N SER A 415 12.29 -10.76 16.32
CA SER A 415 11.09 -9.95 16.51
C SER A 415 11.24 -8.54 15.94
N LEU A 416 10.18 -8.04 15.32
CA LEU A 416 10.05 -6.64 14.92
C LEU A 416 9.74 -5.72 16.11
N GLU A 417 9.24 -6.27 17.21
CA GLU A 417 8.87 -5.55 18.42
C GLU A 417 9.72 -6.00 19.61
N LYS A 418 9.93 -5.09 20.56
CA LYS A 418 10.70 -5.39 21.76
C LYS A 418 9.94 -6.37 22.65
N ILE A 419 10.58 -7.49 22.98
CA ILE A 419 10.10 -8.48 23.95
C ILE A 419 10.76 -8.21 25.31
N ASP A 420 9.96 -8.28 26.38
CA ASP A 420 10.45 -8.28 27.75
C ASP A 420 10.90 -9.68 28.15
N SER A 421 12.20 -9.97 28.02
CA SER A 421 12.76 -11.29 28.30
C SER A 421 12.65 -11.70 29.77
N LYS A 422 12.52 -10.75 30.71
CA LYS A 422 12.29 -11.06 32.13
C LYS A 422 10.89 -11.58 32.33
N LYS A 423 9.90 -10.88 31.77
CA LYS A 423 8.49 -11.31 31.79
C LYS A 423 8.31 -12.68 31.13
N VAL A 424 8.97 -12.92 29.99
CA VAL A 424 8.97 -14.24 29.34
C VAL A 424 9.53 -15.32 30.28
N LYS A 425 10.64 -15.05 30.97
CA LYS A 425 11.21 -16.00 31.94
C LYS A 425 10.26 -16.28 33.10
N GLU A 426 9.65 -15.25 33.67
CA GLU A 426 8.65 -15.40 34.74
C GLU A 426 7.45 -16.25 34.28
N GLN A 427 7.00 -16.07 33.03
CA GLN A 427 5.94 -16.89 32.44
C GLN A 427 6.37 -18.34 32.20
N LEU A 428 7.61 -18.57 31.76
CA LEU A 428 8.17 -19.93 31.57
C LEU A 428 8.27 -20.70 32.89
N ASP A 429 8.55 -20.01 33.99
CA ASP A 429 8.64 -20.59 35.33
C ASP A 429 7.28 -20.90 35.96
N THR A 430 6.25 -20.18 35.56
CA THR A 430 4.90 -20.28 36.16
C THR A 430 3.94 -21.17 35.38
N LEU A 431 4.07 -21.22 34.05
CA LEU A 431 3.24 -22.09 33.22
C LEU A 431 3.64 -23.55 33.41
N GLU A 432 2.66 -24.46 33.43
CA GLU A 432 2.89 -25.91 33.40
C GLU A 432 2.99 -26.40 31.94
N GLY A 433 3.71 -27.51 31.71
CA GLY A 433 3.89 -28.13 30.39
C GLY A 433 5.31 -28.06 29.84
N ASP A 434 5.49 -28.52 28.61
CA ASP A 434 6.78 -28.53 27.91
C ASP A 434 7.18 -27.11 27.48
N MET A 435 8.46 -26.76 27.50
CA MET A 435 8.93 -25.37 27.28
C MET A 435 8.45 -24.79 25.93
N LEU A 436 8.46 -25.59 24.87
CA LEU A 436 8.01 -25.14 23.55
C LEU A 436 6.52 -24.77 23.57
N ASP A 437 5.68 -25.57 24.22
CA ASP A 437 4.25 -25.26 24.38
C ASP A 437 4.07 -23.94 25.13
N LYS A 438 4.84 -23.73 26.20
CA LYS A 438 4.82 -22.46 26.95
C LYS A 438 5.22 -21.28 26.06
N LEU A 439 6.25 -21.43 25.22
CA LEU A 439 6.67 -20.35 24.31
C LEU A 439 5.63 -20.05 23.24
N TYR A 440 4.96 -21.07 22.68
CA TYR A 440 3.84 -20.87 21.75
C TYR A 440 2.68 -20.14 22.43
N VAL A 441 2.38 -20.45 23.70
CA VAL A 441 1.38 -19.71 24.48
C VAL A 441 1.81 -18.28 24.75
N ILE A 442 3.05 -18.06 25.20
CA ILE A 442 3.59 -16.74 25.55
C ILE A 442 3.61 -15.81 24.33
N PHE A 443 3.99 -16.33 23.15
CA PHE A 443 4.12 -15.54 21.93
C PHE A 443 2.91 -15.60 21.00
N ASN A 444 1.83 -16.31 21.35
CA ASN A 444 0.69 -16.62 20.48
C ASN A 444 0.23 -15.43 19.61
N ASP A 445 0.01 -14.27 20.23
CA ASP A 445 -0.53 -13.09 19.55
C ASP A 445 0.51 -12.36 18.68
N SER A 446 1.79 -12.64 18.90
CA SER A 446 2.92 -12.06 18.17
C SER A 446 3.52 -12.99 17.12
N LEU A 447 3.23 -14.29 17.16
CA LEU A 447 3.85 -15.25 16.25
C LEU A 447 3.40 -15.03 14.81
N ILE A 448 4.37 -15.05 13.89
CA ILE A 448 4.12 -15.11 12.46
C ILE A 448 3.54 -16.50 12.14
N PRO A 449 2.43 -16.60 11.39
CA PRO A 449 1.85 -17.89 11.04
C PRO A 449 2.85 -18.81 10.33
N LYS A 450 2.88 -20.09 10.69
CA LYS A 450 3.91 -21.04 10.25
C LYS A 450 3.91 -21.24 8.74
N GLU A 451 2.74 -21.18 8.10
CA GLU A 451 2.56 -21.24 6.65
C GLU A 451 3.25 -20.10 5.89
N ASN A 452 3.55 -18.99 6.57
CA ASN A 452 4.23 -17.83 6.01
C ASN A 452 5.75 -17.89 6.22
N ILE A 453 6.29 -18.96 6.82
CA ILE A 453 7.71 -19.13 7.14
C ILE A 453 8.31 -20.25 6.28
N GLU A 454 9.29 -19.89 5.47
CA GLU A 454 10.07 -20.83 4.65
C GLU A 454 11.43 -21.11 5.28
N LEU A 455 11.68 -22.36 5.66
CA LEU A 455 12.95 -22.81 6.26
C LEU A 455 13.90 -23.42 5.22
N SER A 456 15.20 -23.08 5.30
CA SER A 456 16.25 -23.71 4.51
C SER A 456 16.49 -25.18 4.92
N LYS A 457 17.06 -25.99 4.02
CA LYS A 457 17.26 -27.43 4.26
C LYS A 457 18.51 -27.75 5.08
N ASP A 458 19.57 -26.99 4.84
CA ASP A 458 20.96 -27.26 5.20
C ASP A 458 21.57 -26.19 6.12
N LYS A 459 20.82 -25.13 6.41
CA LYS A 459 21.25 -23.99 7.24
C LYS A 459 20.11 -23.54 8.12
N MET A 460 20.42 -23.09 9.33
CA MET A 460 19.42 -22.55 10.24
C MET A 460 18.97 -21.15 9.77
N LYS A 461 18.10 -21.12 8.75
CA LYS A 461 17.65 -19.92 8.05
C LYS A 461 16.16 -19.96 7.79
N PHE A 462 15.51 -18.81 7.94
CA PHE A 462 14.13 -18.63 7.52
C PHE A 462 13.92 -17.35 6.71
N ASN A 463 12.93 -17.37 5.83
CA ASN A 463 12.34 -16.19 5.22
C ASN A 463 10.84 -16.18 5.53
N ALA A 464 10.29 -15.04 5.90
CA ALA A 464 8.87 -14.89 6.15
C ALA A 464 8.27 -13.68 5.44
N THR A 465 7.06 -13.84 4.90
CA THR A 465 6.23 -12.76 4.33
C THR A 465 4.81 -12.89 4.88
N PHE A 466 4.35 -11.92 5.68
CA PHE A 466 3.17 -12.09 6.55
C PHE A 466 2.40 -10.80 6.76
N LYS A 467 1.12 -10.89 7.10
CA LYS A 467 0.26 -9.72 7.42
C LYS A 467 0.12 -9.48 8.92
N THR A 468 0.06 -10.55 9.69
CA THR A 468 -0.16 -10.56 11.15
C THR A 468 1.00 -11.24 11.86
N GLY A 469 1.25 -10.83 13.10
CA GLY A 469 2.43 -11.23 13.86
C GLY A 469 3.60 -10.26 13.67
N THR A 470 4.60 -10.43 14.52
CA THR A 470 5.83 -9.63 14.60
C THR A 470 7.05 -10.48 14.93
N THR A 471 6.85 -11.75 15.31
CA THR A 471 7.85 -12.64 15.88
C THR A 471 7.97 -13.94 15.10
N ALA A 472 9.19 -14.34 14.73
CA ALA A 472 9.52 -15.67 14.24
C ALA A 472 10.40 -16.40 15.25
N MET A 473 10.17 -17.71 15.41
CA MET A 473 10.91 -18.57 16.33
C MET A 473 11.56 -19.70 15.52
N MET A 474 12.83 -19.99 15.80
CA MET A 474 13.54 -21.18 15.31
C MET A 474 14.04 -22.01 16.48
N VAL A 475 13.76 -23.30 16.46
CA VAL A 475 14.17 -24.24 17.50
C VAL A 475 15.27 -25.16 16.98
N LEU A 476 16.40 -25.18 17.68
CA LEU A 476 17.51 -26.10 17.46
C LEU A 476 17.51 -27.19 18.52
N ASP A 477 17.57 -28.43 18.08
CA ASP A 477 17.82 -29.62 18.91
C ASP A 477 19.31 -30.03 18.82
N ILE A 478 20.04 -29.89 19.93
CA ILE A 478 21.44 -30.28 20.05
C ILE A 478 21.50 -31.68 20.69
N LYS A 479 21.85 -32.67 19.88
CA LYS A 479 22.03 -34.06 20.35
C LYS A 479 23.20 -34.17 21.31
N ARG A 480 23.04 -34.98 22.36
CA ARG A 480 24.03 -35.19 23.43
C ARG A 480 24.66 -36.59 23.32
N SER A 481 25.86 -36.76 23.87
CA SER A 481 26.64 -38.01 23.87
C SER A 481 27.34 -38.26 25.20
#